data_AF-A0A3B9LV53-F1
#
_entry.id   AF-A0A3B9LV53-F1
#
_cell.length_a   1.000
_cell.length_b   1.000
_cell.length_c   1.000
_cell.angle_alpha   90.00
_cell.angle_beta   90.00
_cell.angle_gamma   90.00
#
_symmetry.space_group_name_H-M   'P 1'
#
loop_
_entity.id
_entity.type
_entity.pdbx_description
1 polymer ?
#
loop_
_entity_poly.entity_id
_entity_poly.type
_entity_poly.pdbx_seq_one_letter_code
_entity_poly.pdbx_strand_id
1 'polypeptide(L)'
;MKGNSVDFSSAKALILLLSLCLSAYPQAPNKQQLASEVRSEFLDAWRGYKKYAWGHDDLKPLSKTYHDWYAQPLLMTPVDALDTMILMGFKDEATDTKTYIIQNLSFDKDKAILNEMAA
;
A
#
# COMPACT_ATOMS: atom_id res chain seq x y z
N MET A 1 32.35 47.79 42.19
CA MET A 1 32.04 47.03 40.94
C MET A 1 30.84 46.13 41.26
N LYS A 2 29.66 46.40 40.70
CA LYS A 2 28.45 45.61 40.98
C LYS A 2 28.47 44.36 40.09
N GLY A 3 28.48 43.18 40.71
CA GLY A 3 28.43 41.89 40.01
C GLY A 3 27.03 41.62 39.47
N ASN A 4 26.92 41.39 38.17
CA ASN A 4 25.70 40.88 37.55
C ASN A 4 25.50 39.43 37.97
N SER A 5 24.57 39.19 38.90
CA SER A 5 24.03 37.86 39.14
C SER A 5 23.16 37.45 37.94
N VAL A 6 23.59 36.45 37.18
CA VAL A 6 22.80 35.90 36.07
C VAL A 6 21.57 35.18 36.64
N ASP A 7 20.37 35.58 36.21
CA ASP A 7 19.11 34.96 36.63
C ASP A 7 18.83 33.67 35.83
N PHE A 8 18.96 32.53 36.51
CA PHE A 8 18.71 31.20 35.94
C PHE A 8 17.22 30.88 35.73
N SER A 9 16.30 31.65 36.32
CA SER A 9 14.85 31.48 36.14
C SER A 9 14.42 31.88 34.73
N SER A 10 14.97 33.01 34.24
CA SER A 10 14.79 33.50 32.88
C SER A 10 15.31 32.52 31.81
N ALA A 11 16.43 31.84 32.06
CA ALA A 11 16.98 30.83 31.16
C ALA A 11 16.08 29.58 31.04
N LYS A 12 15.46 29.14 32.13
CA LYS A 12 14.52 28.01 32.12
C LYS A 12 13.25 28.33 31.35
N ALA A 13 12.70 29.54 31.53
CA ALA A 13 11.52 29.99 30.79
C ALA A 13 11.79 30.04 29.28
N LEU A 14 12.97 30.51 28.87
CA LEU A 14 13.38 30.58 27.47
C LEU A 14 13.58 29.19 26.85
N ILE A 15 14.23 28.26 27.57
CA ILE A 15 14.39 26.87 27.13
C ILE A 15 13.03 26.18 26.98
N LEU A 16 12.11 26.41 27.92
CA LEU A 16 10.75 25.85 27.85
C LEU A 16 9.99 26.38 26.63
N LEU A 17 10.09 27.69 26.35
CA LEU A 17 9.50 28.34 25.17
C LEU A 17 10.09 27.81 23.87
N LEU A 18 11.42 27.69 23.78
CA LEU A 18 12.13 27.11 22.63
C LEU A 18 11.71 25.65 22.39
N SER A 19 11.57 24.86 23.46
CA SER A 19 11.14 23.46 23.38
C SER A 19 9.69 23.33 22.91
N LEU A 20 8.80 24.20 23.41
CA LEU A 20 7.42 24.28 22.95
C LEU A 20 7.34 24.66 21.46
N CYS A 21 8.09 25.68 21.05
CA CYS A 21 8.18 26.10 19.66
C CYS A 21 8.67 24.96 18.77
N LEU A 22 9.70 24.21 19.18
CA LEU A 22 10.22 23.07 18.41
C LEU A 22 9.18 21.96 18.20
N SER A 23 8.35 21.67 19.21
CA SER A 23 7.30 20.64 19.13
C SER A 23 6.13 21.02 18.22
N ALA A 24 5.88 22.31 18.03
CA ALA A 24 4.80 22.82 17.19
C ALA A 24 5.18 22.86 15.69
N TYR A 25 6.46 22.68 15.34
CA TYR A 25 6.85 22.56 13.94
C TYR A 25 6.46 21.19 13.41
N PRO A 26 5.76 21.12 12.25
CA PRO A 26 5.45 19.85 11.61
C PRO A 26 6.76 19.13 11.30
N GLN A 27 6.95 17.98 11.95
CA GLN A 27 8.08 17.12 11.68
C GLN A 27 7.90 16.50 10.30
N ALA A 28 9.01 16.27 9.60
CA ALA A 28 8.96 15.47 8.39
C ALA A 28 8.34 14.09 8.73
N PRO A 29 7.45 13.56 7.88
CA PRO A 29 6.80 12.29 8.17
C PRO A 29 7.84 11.18 8.33
N ASN A 30 7.62 10.32 9.32
CA ASN A 30 8.46 9.16 9.54
C ASN A 30 8.26 8.15 8.40
N LYS A 31 9.20 8.13 7.46
CA LYS A 31 9.10 7.29 6.24
C LYS A 31 9.04 5.80 6.55
N GLN A 32 9.72 5.35 7.61
CA GLN A 32 9.71 3.95 8.03
C GLN A 32 8.34 3.56 8.59
N GLN A 33 7.75 4.44 9.39
CA GLN A 33 6.39 4.24 9.88
C GLN A 33 5.39 4.20 8.72
N LEU A 34 5.43 5.18 7.81
CA LEU A 34 4.56 5.19 6.64
C LEU A 34 4.74 3.94 5.76
N ALA A 35 5.97 3.48 5.55
CA ALA A 35 6.22 2.24 4.81
C ALA A 35 5.61 1.02 5.53
N SER A 36 5.66 0.97 6.86
CA SER A 36 5.01 -0.07 7.65
C SER A 36 3.49 -0.03 7.52
N GLU A 37 2.90 1.17 7.53
CA GLU A 37 1.45 1.37 7.34
C GLU A 37 1.02 0.91 5.94
N VAL A 38 1.73 1.33 4.89
CA VAL A 38 1.47 0.89 3.50
C VAL A 38 1.55 -0.63 3.34
N ARG A 39 2.54 -1.27 3.99
CA ARG A 39 2.66 -2.74 4.00
C ARG A 39 1.44 -3.41 4.66
N SER A 40 0.91 -2.83 5.74
CA SER A 40 -0.28 -3.34 6.42
C SER A 40 -1.51 -3.23 5.51
N GLU A 41 -1.72 -2.04 4.92
CA GLU A 41 -2.86 -1.78 4.03
C GLU A 41 -2.82 -2.66 2.77
N PHE A 42 -1.64 -2.90 2.21
CA PHE A 42 -1.49 -3.86 1.10
C PHE A 42 -1.95 -5.25 1.51
N LEU A 43 -1.52 -5.77 2.67
CA LEU A 43 -1.94 -7.09 3.13
C LEU A 43 -3.45 -7.17 3.36
N ASP A 44 -4.07 -6.11 3.89
CA ASP A 44 -5.51 -6.09 4.13
C ASP A 44 -6.31 -6.04 2.81
N ALA A 45 -5.86 -5.24 1.84
CA ALA A 45 -6.41 -5.25 0.48
C ALA A 45 -6.24 -6.62 -0.20
N TRP A 46 -5.05 -7.21 -0.11
CA TRP A 46 -4.74 -8.53 -0.68
C TRP A 46 -5.60 -9.63 -0.06
N ARG A 47 -5.77 -9.64 1.27
CA ARG A 47 -6.66 -10.57 1.97
C ARG A 47 -8.11 -10.38 1.53
N GLY A 48 -8.54 -9.14 1.33
CA GLY A 48 -9.84 -8.81 0.75
C GLY A 48 -10.02 -9.44 -0.63
N TYR A 49 -9.04 -9.28 -1.52
CA TYR A 49 -9.03 -9.89 -2.84
C TYR A 49 -9.11 -11.43 -2.74
N LYS A 50 -8.19 -12.07 -2.01
CA LYS A 50 -8.19 -13.53 -1.82
C LYS A 50 -9.52 -14.06 -1.27
N LYS A 51 -10.20 -13.30 -0.43
CA LYS A 51 -11.46 -13.73 0.18
C LYS A 51 -12.65 -13.64 -0.77
N TYR A 52 -12.73 -12.62 -1.60
CA TYR A 52 -13.96 -12.29 -2.34
C TYR A 52 -13.81 -12.34 -3.87
N ALA A 53 -12.59 -12.40 -4.40
CA ALA A 53 -12.31 -12.30 -5.82
C ALA A 53 -11.14 -13.20 -6.29
N TRP A 54 -10.77 -14.23 -5.50
CA TRP A 54 -9.69 -15.14 -5.89
C TRP A 54 -9.97 -15.81 -7.23
N GLY A 55 -9.02 -15.70 -8.17
CA GLY A 55 -9.17 -16.22 -9.53
C GLY A 55 -9.86 -15.28 -10.52
N HIS A 56 -10.33 -14.12 -10.06
CA HIS A 56 -10.92 -13.07 -10.88
C HIS A 56 -9.95 -11.92 -11.13
N ASP A 57 -10.28 -11.05 -12.09
CA ASP A 57 -9.40 -9.94 -12.47
C ASP A 57 -9.34 -8.87 -11.37
N ASP A 58 -10.49 -8.39 -10.89
CA ASP A 58 -10.59 -7.29 -9.92
C ASP A 58 -11.56 -7.58 -8.76
N LEU A 59 -11.23 -7.04 -7.59
CA LEU A 59 -12.13 -6.97 -6.44
C LEU A 59 -13.07 -5.77 -6.53
N LYS A 60 -14.36 -5.98 -6.26
CA LYS A 60 -15.32 -4.92 -5.90
C LYS A 60 -15.48 -4.86 -4.37
N PRO A 61 -14.74 -3.99 -3.66
CA PRO A 61 -14.57 -4.10 -2.21
C PRO A 61 -15.86 -3.78 -1.42
N LEU A 62 -16.72 -2.91 -1.95
CA LEU A 62 -17.98 -2.55 -1.28
C LEU A 62 -19.03 -3.67 -1.39
N SER A 63 -19.18 -4.25 -2.57
CA SER A 63 -20.14 -5.34 -2.80
C SER A 63 -19.61 -6.73 -2.43
N LYS A 64 -18.30 -6.85 -2.17
CA LYS A 64 -17.62 -8.13 -1.90
C LYS A 64 -17.82 -9.14 -3.03
N THR A 65 -17.76 -8.64 -4.26
CA THR A 65 -17.83 -9.43 -5.50
C THR A 65 -16.63 -9.09 -6.37
N TYR A 66 -16.63 -9.51 -7.62
CA TYR A 66 -15.53 -9.30 -8.55
C TYR A 66 -15.97 -8.62 -9.86
N HIS A 67 -14.99 -8.20 -10.65
CA HIS A 67 -15.15 -7.85 -12.06
C HIS A 67 -14.12 -8.62 -12.88
N ASP A 68 -14.55 -9.21 -14.00
CA ASP A 68 -13.67 -9.75 -15.02
C ASP A 68 -13.78 -8.87 -16.27
N TRP A 69 -12.65 -8.50 -16.85
CA TRP A 69 -12.60 -7.58 -18.00
C TRP A 69 -12.93 -8.27 -19.32
N TYR A 70 -12.84 -9.59 -19.34
CA TYR A 70 -13.11 -10.44 -20.49
C TYR A 70 -14.07 -11.57 -20.12
N ALA A 71 -14.53 -12.33 -21.11
CA ALA A 71 -15.41 -13.48 -20.88
C ALA A 71 -14.80 -14.54 -19.94
N GLN A 72 -13.46 -14.59 -19.86
CA GLN A 72 -12.75 -15.37 -18.87
C GLN A 72 -11.64 -14.52 -18.24
N PRO A 73 -11.39 -14.66 -16.93
CA PRO A 73 -10.38 -13.87 -16.23
C PRO A 73 -8.97 -14.15 -16.77
N LEU A 74 -8.11 -13.15 -16.65
CA LEU A 74 -6.68 -13.20 -16.93
C LEU A 74 -5.83 -12.99 -15.67
N LEU A 75 -6.44 -13.10 -14.50
CA LEU A 75 -5.77 -13.00 -13.20
C LEU A 75 -5.02 -11.66 -13.05
N MET A 76 -5.64 -10.55 -13.48
CA MET A 76 -4.99 -9.23 -13.51
C MET A 76 -4.47 -8.80 -12.14
N THR A 77 -5.31 -8.75 -11.10
CA THR A 77 -4.86 -8.40 -9.74
C THR A 77 -3.73 -9.32 -9.22
N PRO A 78 -3.78 -10.66 -9.33
CA PRO A 78 -2.67 -11.53 -8.97
C PRO A 78 -1.35 -11.19 -9.69
N VAL A 79 -1.41 -10.96 -11.00
CA VAL A 79 -0.22 -10.63 -11.81
C VAL A 79 0.37 -9.30 -11.38
N ASP A 80 -0.47 -8.26 -11.23
CA ASP A 80 -0.05 -6.90 -10.85
C ASP A 80 0.46 -6.83 -9.40
N ALA A 81 -0.06 -7.67 -8.50
CA ALA A 81 0.33 -7.65 -7.09
C ALA A 81 1.63 -8.41 -6.80
N LEU A 82 2.07 -9.29 -7.70
CA LEU A 82 3.18 -10.22 -7.44
C LEU A 82 4.51 -9.50 -7.19
N ASP A 83 4.88 -8.52 -8.02
CA ASP A 83 6.13 -7.78 -7.86
C ASP A 83 6.13 -6.92 -6.58
N THR A 84 4.97 -6.36 -6.24
CA THR A 84 4.73 -5.56 -5.05
C THR A 84 4.91 -6.42 -3.80
N MET A 85 4.41 -7.66 -3.79
CA MET A 85 4.66 -8.62 -2.70
C MET A 85 6.15 -8.93 -2.55
N ILE A 86 6.87 -9.13 -3.67
CA ILE A 86 8.31 -9.40 -3.66
C ILE A 86 9.07 -8.20 -3.08
N LEU A 87 8.74 -6.99 -3.54
CA LEU A 87 9.34 -5.73 -3.06
C LEU A 87 9.08 -5.52 -1.58
N MET A 88 7.86 -5.83 -1.12
CA MET A 88 7.48 -5.77 0.29
C MET A 88 7.92 -7.02 1.07
N GLY A 89 8.60 -8.00 0.48
CA GLY A 89 9.09 -9.18 1.21
C GLY A 89 8.00 -10.09 1.79
N PHE A 90 6.79 -10.07 1.23
CA PHE A 90 5.71 -11.02 1.56
C PHE A 90 5.94 -12.35 0.82
N LYS A 91 6.99 -13.08 1.22
CA LYS A 91 7.51 -14.24 0.48
C LYS A 91 6.48 -15.36 0.28
N ASP A 92 5.71 -15.69 1.31
CA ASP A 92 4.73 -16.77 1.23
C ASP A 92 3.60 -16.38 0.27
N GLU A 93 3.06 -15.16 0.42
CA GLU A 93 2.03 -14.63 -0.48
C GLU A 93 2.51 -14.55 -1.93
N ALA A 94 3.75 -14.11 -2.17
CA ALA A 94 4.34 -14.08 -3.51
C ALA A 94 4.50 -15.49 -4.09
N THR A 95 4.87 -16.47 -3.27
CA THR A 95 5.06 -17.87 -3.71
C THR A 95 3.74 -18.52 -4.08
N ASP A 96 2.71 -18.34 -3.25
CA ASP A 96 1.37 -18.86 -3.49
C ASP A 96 0.76 -18.21 -4.74
N THR A 97 0.88 -16.88 -4.87
CA THR A 97 0.38 -16.12 -6.02
C THR A 97 1.06 -16.55 -7.32
N LYS A 98 2.40 -16.65 -7.32
CA LYS A 98 3.17 -17.13 -8.48
C LYS A 98 2.73 -18.53 -8.88
N THR A 99 2.57 -19.43 -7.91
CA THR A 99 2.15 -20.82 -8.16
C THR A 99 0.78 -20.85 -8.82
N TYR A 100 -0.17 -20.08 -8.27
CA TYR A 100 -1.52 -19.98 -8.83
C TYR A 100 -1.52 -19.42 -10.26
N ILE A 101 -0.76 -18.36 -10.53
CA ILE A 101 -0.63 -17.79 -11.88
C ILE A 101 -0.10 -18.84 -12.86
N ILE A 102 1.01 -19.53 -12.54
CA ILE A 102 1.62 -20.54 -13.42
C ILE A 102 0.65 -21.67 -13.75
N GLN A 103 -0.19 -22.06 -12.79
CA GLN A 103 -1.11 -23.17 -12.94
C GLN A 103 -2.41 -22.81 -13.68
N ASN A 104 -2.88 -21.56 -13.58
CA ASN A 104 -4.23 -21.19 -13.98
C ASN A 104 -4.30 -20.10 -15.06
N LEU A 105 -3.24 -19.32 -15.26
CA LEU A 105 -3.22 -18.29 -16.29
C LEU A 105 -2.97 -18.93 -17.66
N SER A 106 -3.97 -18.89 -18.53
CA SER A 106 -3.85 -19.20 -19.95
C SER A 106 -4.23 -18.01 -20.81
N PHE A 107 -3.39 -17.75 -21.82
CA PHE A 107 -3.66 -16.80 -22.90
C PHE A 107 -4.20 -17.48 -24.17
N ASP A 108 -4.23 -18.82 -24.19
CA ASP A 108 -4.82 -19.61 -25.28
C ASP A 108 -6.35 -19.59 -25.13
N LYS A 109 -6.93 -18.44 -25.45
CA LYS A 109 -8.35 -18.12 -25.33
C LYS A 109 -8.78 -17.41 -26.59
N ASP A 110 -9.78 -17.95 -27.27
CA ASP A 110 -10.39 -17.32 -28.44
C ASP A 110 -11.04 -16.00 -28.02
N LYS A 111 -10.40 -14.88 -28.38
CA LYS A 111 -10.98 -13.56 -28.26
C LYS A 111 -11.47 -13.15 -29.63
N ALA A 112 -12.76 -12.80 -29.73
CA ALA A 112 -13.17 -11.93 -30.82
C ALA A 112 -12.35 -10.64 -30.66
N ILE A 113 -11.47 -10.34 -31.62
CA ILE A 113 -10.89 -9.01 -31.70
C ILE A 113 -12.09 -8.08 -31.91
N LEU A 114 -12.46 -7.33 -30.88
CA LEU A 114 -13.38 -6.22 -31.02
C LEU A 114 -12.70 -5.22 -31.96
N ASN A 115 -13.00 -5.32 -33.25
CA ASN A 115 -12.84 -4.21 -34.15
C ASN A 115 -13.87 -3.15 -33.71
N GLU A 116 -13.52 -2.33 -32.72
CA GLU A 116 -14.23 -1.09 -32.40
C GLU A 116 -13.95 0.00 -33.45
N MET A 117 -14.10 -0.38 -34.72
CA MET A 117 -14.16 0.52 -35.86
C MET A 117 -15.34 0.14 -36.76
N ALA A 118 -16.54 0.16 -36.19
CA ALA A 118 -17.80 0.27 -36.93
C ALA A 118 -18.98 0.47 -35.96
N ALA A 119 -19.20 1.72 -35.51
CA ALA A 119 -20.52 2.30 -35.25
C ALA A 119 -20.36 3.79 -34.91
#